data_AF-A0A956CN40-F1
#
_entry.id   AF-A0A956CN40-F1
#
_cell.length_a   1.000
_cell.length_b   1.000
_cell.length_c   1.000
_cell.angle_alpha   90.00
_cell.angle_beta   90.00
_cell.angle_gamma   90.00
#
_symmetry.space_group_name_H-M   'P 1'
#
loop_
_entity.id
_entity.type
_entity.pdbx_description
1 polymer ?
#
loop_
_entity_poly.entity_id
_entity_poly.type
_entity_poly.pdbx_seq_one_letter_code
_entity_poly.pdbx_strand_id
1 'polypeptide(L)'
;MTVQKWFGLALVGAAAVACGAKQDAAPLLAELRSHMTSPVDSMERSQENSRVVERVVEEAALSGKSRAEVASVIGKGDVCSRHPRCAELEFDSDDWYYEVGEQTSTNAPLPLLIVGFDHSGRVARVWNLRTHE
;
A
#
# COMPACT_ATOMS: atom_id res chain seq x y z
N MET A 1 1.92 -24.09 68.60
CA MET A 1 2.59 -24.81 67.51
C MET A 1 1.53 -25.48 66.66
N THR A 2 1.19 -24.89 65.52
CA THR A 2 0.25 -25.47 64.55
C THR A 2 0.68 -25.03 63.15
N VAL A 3 0.91 -26.01 62.28
CA VAL A 3 1.41 -25.88 60.90
C VAL A 3 0.23 -25.79 59.94
N GLN A 4 0.18 -24.85 58.98
CA GLN A 4 -0.75 -24.97 57.86
C GLN A 4 -0.31 -24.25 56.56
N LYS A 5 0.24 -25.06 55.65
CA LYS A 5 0.02 -25.14 54.20
C LYS A 5 -0.11 -23.86 53.34
N TRP A 6 0.97 -23.63 52.61
CA TRP A 6 1.09 -23.40 51.14
C TRP A 6 -0.22 -23.23 50.36
N PHE A 7 -0.36 -22.06 49.72
CA PHE A 7 -0.97 -21.92 48.40
C PHE A 7 -0.08 -20.98 47.56
N GLY A 8 0.73 -21.59 46.70
CA GLY A 8 1.37 -20.89 45.60
C GLY A 8 0.30 -20.55 44.56
N LEU A 9 0.03 -19.27 44.37
CA LEU A 9 -0.75 -18.78 43.24
C LEU A 9 0.22 -18.46 42.11
N ALA A 10 0.51 -19.46 41.28
CA ALA A 10 0.96 -19.24 39.92
C ALA A 10 -0.29 -19.06 39.07
N LEU A 11 -0.49 -17.88 38.46
CA LEU A 11 -1.41 -17.76 37.34
C LEU A 11 -0.93 -16.73 36.32
N VAL A 12 -0.35 -17.31 35.26
CA VAL A 12 -0.61 -17.02 33.85
C VAL A 12 -0.37 -15.58 33.41
N GLY A 13 0.86 -15.36 32.93
CA GLY A 13 1.15 -14.31 31.97
C GLY A 13 0.33 -14.54 30.70
N ALA A 14 -0.66 -13.68 30.48
CA ALA A 14 -1.32 -13.56 29.19
C ALA A 14 -0.35 -12.86 28.23
N ALA A 15 0.45 -13.67 27.52
CA ALA A 15 1.05 -13.21 26.28
C ALA A 15 -0.10 -13.05 25.27
N ALA A 16 -0.66 -11.84 25.19
CA ALA A 16 -1.53 -11.45 24.11
C ALA A 16 -0.70 -11.50 22.82
N VAL A 17 -0.82 -12.61 22.10
CA VAL A 17 -0.37 -12.71 20.72
C VAL A 17 -1.27 -11.76 19.93
N ALA A 18 -0.84 -10.51 19.79
CA ALA A 18 -1.40 -9.57 18.83
C ALA A 18 -1.04 -10.05 17.42
N CYS A 19 -1.64 -11.18 17.00
CA CYS A 19 -1.85 -11.44 15.59
C CYS A 19 -2.84 -10.37 15.14
N GLY A 20 -2.30 -9.24 14.67
CA GLY A 20 -3.07 -8.18 14.04
C GLY A 20 -3.97 -8.81 13.00
N ALA A 21 -5.28 -8.61 13.15
CA ALA A 21 -6.22 -8.94 12.09
C ALA A 21 -5.74 -8.20 10.85
N LYS A 22 -5.26 -8.95 9.85
CA LYS A 22 -5.01 -8.40 8.51
C LYS A 22 -6.36 -7.85 8.06
N GLN A 23 -6.55 -6.54 8.12
CA GLN A 23 -7.72 -5.91 7.55
C GLN A 23 -7.81 -6.37 6.10
N ASP A 24 -9.03 -6.68 5.65
CA ASP A 24 -9.27 -7.03 4.26
C ASP A 24 -8.82 -5.86 3.38
N ALA A 25 -7.82 -6.09 2.52
CA ALA A 25 -7.29 -5.08 1.62
C ALA A 25 -8.23 -4.81 0.43
N ALA A 26 -9.23 -5.67 0.20
CA ALA A 26 -10.11 -5.56 -0.97
C ALA A 26 -10.88 -4.22 -1.05
N PRO A 27 -11.48 -3.68 0.03
CA PRO A 27 -12.15 -2.38 -0.01
C PRO A 27 -11.21 -1.24 -0.38
N LEU A 28 -9.98 -1.22 0.19
CA LEU A 28 -8.99 -0.18 -0.10
C LEU A 28 -8.48 -0.26 -1.55
N LEU A 29 -8.30 -1.47 -2.10
CA LEU A 29 -7.89 -1.64 -3.49
C LEU A 29 -9.01 -1.27 -4.47
N ALA A 30 -10.27 -1.50 -4.11
CA ALA A 30 -11.42 -1.03 -4.87
C ALA A 30 -11.53 0.50 -4.85
N GLU A 31 -11.30 1.11 -3.69
CA GLU A 31 -11.18 2.56 -3.52
C GLU A 31 -10.08 3.12 -4.42
N LEU A 32 -8.84 2.61 -4.31
CA LEU A 32 -7.73 3.00 -5.18
C LEU A 32 -8.11 2.91 -6.66
N ARG A 33 -8.70 1.80 -7.10
CA ARG A 33 -9.12 1.62 -8.50
C ARG A 33 -10.10 2.71 -8.96
N SER A 34 -11.05 3.09 -8.11
CA SER A 34 -11.99 4.16 -8.42
C SER A 34 -11.29 5.52 -8.58
N HIS A 35 -10.29 5.80 -7.73
CA HIS A 35 -9.53 7.04 -7.80
C HIS A 35 -8.60 7.10 -9.02
N MET A 36 -8.08 5.97 -9.50
CA MET A 36 -7.20 5.91 -10.68
C MET A 36 -7.87 6.41 -11.97
N THR A 37 -9.20 6.30 -12.08
CA THR A 37 -9.96 6.75 -13.27
C THR A 37 -10.77 8.03 -13.00
N SER A 38 -10.53 8.70 -11.87
CA SER A 38 -11.26 9.91 -11.50
C SER A 38 -10.53 11.17 -11.98
N PRO A 39 -11.23 12.18 -12.51
CA PRO A 39 -10.61 13.45 -12.88
C PRO A 39 -9.92 14.13 -11.69
N VAL A 40 -8.71 14.64 -11.91
CA VAL A 40 -7.98 15.48 -10.95
C VAL A 40 -7.87 16.89 -11.51
N ASP A 41 -8.80 17.75 -11.10
CA ASP A 41 -8.93 19.13 -11.54
C ASP A 41 -8.43 20.17 -10.53
N SER A 42 -8.12 19.73 -9.31
CA SER A 42 -7.82 20.58 -8.15
C SER A 42 -6.80 19.94 -7.21
N MET A 43 -6.10 20.77 -6.44
CA MET A 43 -5.15 20.31 -5.41
C MET A 43 -5.85 19.46 -4.35
N GLU A 44 -7.08 19.79 -3.99
CA GLU A 44 -7.87 19.01 -3.01
C GLU A 44 -8.07 17.57 -3.48
N ARG A 45 -8.46 17.36 -4.75
CA ARG A 45 -8.58 16.02 -5.35
C ARG A 45 -7.25 15.29 -5.41
N SER A 46 -6.17 15.98 -5.78
CA SER A 46 -4.82 15.39 -5.77
C SER A 46 -4.44 14.89 -4.37
N GLN A 47 -4.68 15.70 -3.33
CA GLN A 47 -4.38 15.33 -1.95
C GLN A 47 -5.27 14.17 -1.46
N GLU A 48 -6.54 14.16 -1.86
CA GLU A 48 -7.48 13.07 -1.56
C GLU A 48 -6.97 11.75 -2.16
N ASN A 49 -6.61 11.74 -3.44
CA ASN A 49 -5.98 10.59 -4.11
C ASN A 49 -4.67 10.19 -3.40
N SER A 50 -3.85 11.16 -2.98
CA SER A 50 -2.58 10.90 -2.32
C SER A 50 -2.73 10.17 -0.98
N ARG A 51 -3.81 10.44 -0.23
CA ARG A 51 -4.12 9.73 1.03
C ARG A 51 -4.51 8.28 0.78
N VAL A 52 -5.28 8.02 -0.28
CA VAL A 52 -5.63 6.64 -0.68
C VAL A 52 -4.37 5.85 -1.04
N VAL A 53 -3.47 6.47 -1.82
CA VAL A 53 -2.20 5.86 -2.20
C VAL A 53 -1.31 5.58 -0.98
N GLU A 54 -1.23 6.52 -0.03
CA GLU A 54 -0.48 6.32 1.22
C GLU A 54 -1.01 5.14 2.01
N ARG A 55 -2.32 5.05 2.21
CA ARG A 55 -2.94 3.91 2.91
C ARG A 55 -2.61 2.58 2.24
N VAL A 56 -2.60 2.52 0.91
CA VAL A 56 -2.22 1.31 0.15
C VAL A 56 -0.79 0.85 0.50
N VAL A 57 0.13 1.81 0.69
CA VAL A 57 1.51 1.54 1.10
C VAL A 57 1.56 1.11 2.58
N GLU A 58 0.95 1.88 3.48
CA GLU A 58 0.98 1.67 4.94
C GLU A 58 0.31 0.34 5.35
N GLU A 59 -0.82 0.00 4.74
CA GLU A 59 -1.54 -1.24 5.00
C GLU A 59 -0.93 -2.44 4.24
N ALA A 60 0.15 -2.22 3.48
CA ALA A 60 0.81 -3.23 2.64
C ALA A 60 -0.18 -3.98 1.73
N ALA A 61 -1.19 -3.27 1.20
CA ALA A 61 -2.37 -3.85 0.56
C ALA A 61 -2.06 -4.69 -0.70
N LEU A 62 -0.94 -4.40 -1.37
CA LEU A 62 -0.47 -5.12 -2.55
C LEU A 62 0.58 -6.21 -2.25
N SER A 63 1.10 -6.28 -1.02
CA SER A 63 2.23 -7.13 -0.67
C SER A 63 1.99 -8.61 -0.99
N GLY A 64 2.97 -9.26 -1.62
CA GLY A 64 2.95 -10.68 -1.97
C GLY A 64 2.06 -11.07 -3.16
N LYS A 65 1.25 -10.14 -3.70
CA LYS A 65 0.45 -10.37 -4.90
C LYS A 65 1.35 -10.58 -6.12
N SER A 66 0.97 -11.47 -7.02
CA SER A 66 1.58 -11.60 -8.33
C SER A 66 1.22 -10.43 -9.25
N ARG A 67 2.00 -10.21 -10.31
CA ARG A 67 1.66 -9.25 -11.38
C ARG A 67 0.23 -9.41 -11.92
N ALA A 68 -0.24 -10.65 -12.08
CA ALA A 68 -1.60 -10.93 -12.57
C ALA A 68 -2.67 -10.52 -11.54
N GLU A 69 -2.42 -10.76 -10.26
CA GLU A 69 -3.32 -10.33 -9.18
C GLU A 69 -3.34 -8.80 -9.03
N VAL A 70 -2.20 -8.13 -9.16
CA VAL A 70 -2.16 -6.65 -9.18
C VAL A 70 -2.96 -6.11 -10.38
N ALA A 71 -2.74 -6.68 -11.56
CA ALA A 71 -3.45 -6.26 -12.77
C ALA A 71 -4.97 -6.50 -12.70
N SER A 72 -5.41 -7.57 -12.03
CA SER A 72 -6.85 -7.84 -11.87
C SER A 72 -7.52 -6.84 -10.93
N VAL A 73 -6.85 -6.42 -9.85
CA VAL A 73 -7.43 -5.53 -8.83
C VAL A 73 -7.34 -4.04 -9.18
N ILE A 74 -6.21 -3.54 -9.66
CA ILE A 74 -5.99 -2.11 -9.93
C ILE A 74 -5.60 -1.80 -11.39
N GLY A 75 -5.58 -2.81 -12.26
CA GLY A 75 -5.17 -2.64 -13.65
C GLY A 75 -3.66 -2.80 -13.85
N LYS A 76 -3.27 -2.96 -15.12
CA LYS A 76 -1.86 -3.07 -15.50
C LYS A 76 -1.21 -1.68 -15.42
N GLY A 77 -0.10 -1.58 -14.68
CA GLY A 77 0.68 -0.34 -14.60
C GLY A 77 1.57 -0.12 -15.82
N ASP A 78 2.08 1.09 -15.93
CA ASP A 78 3.12 1.42 -16.90
C ASP A 78 4.48 0.94 -16.41
N VAL A 79 5.37 0.61 -17.36
CA VAL A 79 6.70 0.08 -17.03
C VAL A 79 7.63 1.17 -16.51
N CYS A 80 8.34 0.89 -15.41
CA CYS A 80 9.18 1.84 -14.68
C CYS A 80 10.29 2.48 -15.53
N SER A 81 10.76 1.80 -16.58
CA SER A 81 11.69 2.38 -17.58
C SER A 81 11.21 3.69 -18.23
N ARG A 82 9.91 4.02 -18.13
CA ARG A 82 9.30 5.24 -18.69
C ARG A 82 9.20 6.38 -17.68
N HIS A 83 9.53 6.17 -16.41
CA HIS A 83 9.37 7.19 -15.38
C HIS A 83 10.69 7.43 -14.61
N PRO A 84 11.24 8.66 -14.60
CA PRO A 84 12.57 8.94 -14.03
C PRO A 84 12.66 8.58 -12.53
N ARG A 85 11.56 8.78 -11.79
CA ARG A 85 11.49 8.45 -10.36
C ARG A 85 11.76 6.97 -10.06
N CYS A 86 11.43 6.05 -10.96
CA CYS A 86 11.71 4.62 -10.71
C CYS A 86 13.22 4.36 -10.61
N ALA A 87 14.00 4.95 -11.52
CA ALA A 87 15.47 4.81 -11.50
C ALA A 87 16.09 5.49 -10.28
N GLU A 88 15.61 6.70 -9.91
CA GLU A 88 16.07 7.42 -8.71
C GLU A 88 15.86 6.61 -7.42
N LEU A 89 14.82 5.79 -7.38
CA LEU A 89 14.44 4.97 -6.23
C LEU A 89 14.93 3.52 -6.32
N GLU A 90 15.72 3.19 -7.34
CA GLU A 90 16.29 1.85 -7.57
C GLU A 90 15.20 0.76 -7.72
N PHE A 91 14.13 1.07 -8.46
CA PHE A 91 13.19 0.05 -8.95
C PHE A 91 13.68 -0.54 -10.27
N ASP A 92 13.29 -1.78 -10.53
CA ASP A 92 13.64 -2.49 -11.75
C ASP A 92 12.89 -1.91 -12.96
N SER A 93 13.47 -2.05 -14.15
CA SER A 93 12.93 -1.45 -15.38
C SER A 93 11.55 -2.00 -15.80
N ASP A 94 11.22 -3.22 -15.36
CA ASP A 94 9.98 -3.95 -15.59
C ASP A 94 9.01 -3.90 -14.39
N ASP A 95 9.38 -3.17 -13.33
CA ASP A 95 8.44 -2.77 -12.27
C ASP A 95 7.37 -1.84 -12.81
N TRP A 96 6.30 -1.66 -12.04
CA TRP A 96 5.14 -0.89 -12.47
C TRP A 96 5.02 0.42 -11.70
N TYR A 97 4.60 1.47 -12.40
CA TYR A 97 4.13 2.69 -11.78
C TYR A 97 2.72 3.03 -12.22
N TYR A 98 2.06 3.84 -11.41
CA TYR A 98 0.71 4.33 -11.61
C TYR A 98 0.63 5.80 -11.20
N GLU A 99 0.19 6.64 -12.12
CA GLU A 99 -0.30 7.98 -11.78
C GLU A 99 -1.78 7.84 -11.39
N VAL A 100 -2.14 8.34 -10.21
CA VAL A 100 -3.47 8.09 -9.63
C VAL A 100 -4.41 9.24 -9.93
N GLY A 101 -5.24 9.04 -10.95
CA GLY A 101 -6.25 9.96 -11.44
C GLY A 101 -6.03 10.32 -12.90
N GLU A 102 -7.03 10.93 -13.52
CA GLU A 102 -6.94 11.45 -14.88
C GLU A 102 -6.63 12.94 -14.84
N GLN A 103 -5.46 13.33 -15.37
CA GLN A 103 -5.07 14.74 -15.43
C GLN A 103 -6.02 15.52 -16.34
N THR A 104 -6.83 16.42 -15.76
CA THR A 104 -7.75 17.27 -16.53
C THR A 104 -7.38 18.76 -16.47
N SER A 105 -6.55 19.16 -15.50
CA SER A 105 -6.01 20.51 -15.39
C SER A 105 -4.49 20.47 -15.16
N THR A 106 -3.73 21.46 -15.61
CA THR A 106 -2.26 21.45 -15.44
C THR A 106 -1.79 21.84 -14.02
N ASN A 107 -2.72 22.19 -13.13
CA ASN A 107 -2.40 22.86 -11.86
C ASN A 107 -2.37 21.92 -10.65
N ALA A 108 -2.72 20.64 -10.81
CA ALA A 108 -2.74 19.67 -9.73
C ALA A 108 -1.88 18.45 -10.10
N PRO A 109 -0.80 18.13 -9.37
CA PRO A 109 0.02 16.97 -9.67
C PRO A 109 -0.74 15.67 -9.38
N LEU A 110 -0.50 14.61 -10.15
CA LEU A 110 -1.01 13.29 -9.82
C LEU A 110 -0.11 12.60 -8.77
N PRO A 111 -0.67 11.98 -7.73
CA PRO A 111 0.08 11.10 -6.86
C PRO A 111 0.65 9.91 -7.63
N LEU A 112 1.85 9.46 -7.26
CA LEU A 112 2.52 8.33 -7.89
C LEU A 112 2.52 7.13 -6.94
N LEU A 113 2.16 5.95 -7.45
CA LEU A 113 2.35 4.66 -6.79
C LEU A 113 3.32 3.83 -7.63
N ILE A 114 4.37 3.29 -7.01
CA ILE A 114 5.33 2.38 -7.65
C ILE A 114 5.25 1.01 -6.96
N VAL A 115 5.16 -0.03 -7.76
CA VAL A 115 5.03 -1.43 -7.35
C VAL A 115 6.20 -2.22 -7.91
N GLY A 116 7.09 -2.63 -7.01
CA GLY A 116 8.27 -3.42 -7.30
C GLY A 116 8.04 -4.92 -7.09
N PHE A 117 8.47 -5.72 -8.06
CA PHE A 117 8.31 -7.16 -8.05
C PHE A 117 9.65 -7.87 -7.80
N ASP A 118 9.63 -8.94 -7.02
CA ASP A 118 10.80 -9.82 -6.89
C ASP A 118 10.99 -10.72 -8.15
N HIS A 119 12.06 -11.51 -8.12
CA HIS A 119 12.38 -12.47 -9.19
C HIS A 119 11.29 -13.54 -9.41
N SER A 120 10.36 -13.73 -8.46
CA SER A 120 9.22 -14.65 -8.59
C SER A 120 7.97 -13.97 -9.18
N GLY A 121 8.07 -12.66 -9.45
CA GLY A 121 6.97 -11.85 -9.97
C GLY A 121 5.95 -11.46 -8.91
N ARG A 122 6.34 -11.44 -7.64
CA ARG A 122 5.49 -11.02 -6.51
C ARG A 122 5.88 -9.65 -6.00
N VAL A 123 4.90 -8.87 -5.55
CA VAL A 123 5.13 -7.55 -4.96
C VAL A 123 6.00 -7.69 -3.72
N ALA A 124 7.20 -7.11 -3.78
CA ALA A 124 8.18 -7.10 -2.71
C ALA A 124 8.39 -5.69 -2.13
N ARG A 125 8.12 -4.65 -2.93
CA ARG A 125 8.27 -3.25 -2.53
C ARG A 125 7.12 -2.42 -3.09
N VAL A 126 6.60 -1.51 -2.29
CA VAL A 126 5.61 -0.52 -2.74
C VAL A 126 6.05 0.84 -2.22
N TRP A 127 5.95 1.88 -3.05
CA TRP A 127 6.36 3.23 -2.70
C TRP A 127 5.38 4.25 -3.27
N ASN A 128 5.25 5.42 -2.62
CA ASN A 128 4.43 6.51 -3.12
C ASN A 128 5.11 7.89 -3.08
N LEU A 129 4.73 8.74 -4.04
CA LEU A 129 4.98 10.18 -3.97
C LEU A 129 3.72 10.87 -3.46
N ARG A 130 3.83 11.52 -2.30
CA ARG A 130 2.75 12.28 -1.68
C ARG A 130 2.62 13.66 -2.33
N THR A 131 1.39 14.12 -2.49
CA THR A 131 1.08 15.50 -2.93
C THR A 131 0.47 16.36 -1.80
N HIS A 132 0.54 15.84 -0.58
CA HIS A 132 0.16 16.51 0.67
C HIS A 132 1.34 16.50 1.64
N GLU A 133 1.30 17.41 2.63
CA GLU A 133 2.23 17.45 3.76
C GLU A 133 1.69 16.71 4.99
#